data_AF-A0A1W0E5X1-F1
#
_entry.id   AF-A0A1W0E5X1-F1
#
_cell.length_a   1.000
_cell.length_b   1.000
_cell.length_c   1.000
_cell.angle_alpha   90.00
_cell.angle_beta   90.00
_cell.angle_gamma   90.00
#
_symmetry.space_group_name_H-M   'P 1'
#
loop_
_entity.id
_entity.type
_entity.pdbx_description
1 polymer ?
#
loop_
_entity_poly.entity_id
_entity_poly.type
_entity_poly.pdbx_seq_one_letter_code
_entity_poly.pdbx_strand_id
1 'polypeptide(L)'
;MKIFSFVRRVKRFLNKFYFSTKIQKFAAMGKEKKVEKRQKNEQDASGKKYKKIREQNKRRGTSGYASSAKKEVVTEHPKFENIFVNKNKMDSIMTTNMVPGTSVYNEKRTSMTKNGKTIEFRHWNPYRSKLAAGIVCGLDDIFIKKGTKVLYLGAANGTTLSHVSEIVGEDTMIYAVEFSVRTGRDLINLAMKRKNIVPIIADARNPSAYRMLVPLVDTIFTDVSQFDQSRIVMENAQYFLKDGGNILISIKASCVDSSIPADQVFANEVNWLKKNEFKPLEQVTLEPYERNHALLVGMFKPGYKK
;
A
#
# COMPACT_ATOMS: atom_id res chain seq x y z
N MET A 1 44.45 38.27 63.61
CA MET A 1 43.02 38.65 63.51
C MET A 1 42.28 38.23 62.21
N LYS A 2 42.86 37.40 61.30
CA LYS A 2 42.21 37.04 60.02
C LYS A 2 41.57 35.64 59.94
N ILE A 3 41.92 34.70 60.83
CA ILE A 3 41.44 33.31 60.78
C ILE A 3 40.02 33.14 61.35
N PHE A 4 39.68 33.87 62.43
CA PHE A 4 38.34 33.79 63.04
C PHE A 4 37.20 34.36 62.16
N SER A 5 37.49 35.33 61.29
CA SER A 5 36.48 35.88 60.37
C SER A 5 36.15 34.91 59.23
N PHE A 6 37.13 34.12 58.78
CA PHE A 6 36.99 33.17 57.68
C PHE A 6 36.11 31.98 58.08
N VAL A 7 36.33 31.40 59.27
CA VAL A 7 35.54 30.26 59.78
C VAL A 7 34.07 30.66 60.04
N ARG A 8 33.81 31.88 60.54
CA ARG A 8 32.44 32.40 60.70
C ARG A 8 31.74 32.64 59.36
N ARG A 9 32.48 33.03 58.31
CA ARG A 9 31.94 33.27 56.97
C ARG A 9 31.59 31.94 56.27
N VAL A 10 32.43 30.93 56.40
CA VAL A 10 32.20 29.58 55.85
C VAL A 10 31.03 28.86 56.54
N LYS A 11 30.92 28.92 57.88
CA LYS A 11 29.75 28.36 58.61
C LYS A 11 28.43 29.04 58.24
N ARG A 12 28.42 30.37 58.05
CA ARG A 12 27.22 31.08 57.58
C ARG A 12 26.86 30.72 56.15
N PHE A 13 27.84 30.53 55.27
CA PHE A 13 27.61 30.18 53.87
C PHE A 13 27.05 28.74 53.74
N LEU A 14 27.64 27.78 54.46
CA LEU A 14 27.16 26.39 54.49
C LEU A 14 25.74 26.28 55.07
N ASN A 15 25.43 26.97 56.18
CA ASN A 15 24.07 26.96 56.73
C ASN A 15 23.04 27.61 55.80
N LYS A 16 23.41 28.68 55.08
CA LYS A 16 22.51 29.34 54.11
C LYS A 16 22.27 28.46 52.89
N PHE A 17 23.28 27.70 52.44
CA PHE A 17 23.17 26.75 51.34
C PHE A 17 22.34 25.50 51.71
N TYR A 18 22.51 24.99 52.94
CA TYR A 18 21.73 23.87 53.47
C TYR A 18 20.25 24.25 53.71
N PHE A 19 19.96 25.49 54.14
CA PHE A 19 18.58 25.97 54.27
C PHE A 19 17.92 26.23 52.91
N SER A 20 18.65 26.81 51.96
CA SER A 20 18.14 27.08 50.60
C SER A 20 17.77 25.79 49.85
N THR A 21 18.59 24.75 49.97
CA THR A 21 18.34 23.45 49.32
C THR A 21 17.18 22.68 49.98
N LYS A 22 17.00 22.77 51.31
CA LYS A 22 15.82 22.22 52.00
C LYS A 22 14.54 22.94 51.58
N ILE A 23 14.52 24.27 51.54
CA ILE A 23 13.35 25.05 51.15
C ILE A 23 12.97 24.77 49.69
N GLN A 24 13.95 24.67 48.78
CA GLN A 24 13.70 24.29 47.39
C GLN A 24 13.14 22.86 47.24
N LYS A 25 13.63 21.89 48.02
CA LYS A 25 13.08 20.52 48.04
C LYS A 25 11.65 20.46 48.58
N PHE A 26 11.32 21.19 49.65
CA PHE A 26 9.95 21.28 50.17
C PHE A 26 9.00 21.97 49.19
N ALA A 27 9.45 23.02 48.49
CA ALA A 27 8.66 23.70 47.46
C ALA A 27 8.43 22.81 46.22
N ALA A 28 9.42 22.00 45.82
CA ALA A 28 9.29 21.05 44.72
C ALA A 28 8.29 19.92 45.06
N MET A 29 8.38 19.35 46.28
CA MET A 29 7.49 18.30 46.75
C MET A 29 6.03 18.78 46.91
N GLY A 30 5.83 20.06 47.26
CA GLY A 30 4.52 20.69 47.28
C GLY A 30 3.92 20.95 45.89
N LYS A 31 4.77 21.19 44.88
CA LYS A 31 4.34 21.33 43.48
C LYS A 31 3.98 19.98 42.86
N GLU A 32 4.76 18.93 43.11
CA GLU A 32 4.47 17.56 42.63
C GLU A 32 3.14 17.04 43.18
N LYS A 33 2.88 17.20 44.49
CA LYS A 33 1.59 16.81 45.09
C LYS A 33 0.38 17.58 44.53
N LYS A 34 0.57 18.84 44.09
CA LYS A 34 -0.48 19.62 43.41
C LYS A 34 -0.71 19.15 41.98
N VAL A 35 0.34 18.73 41.27
CA VAL A 35 0.23 18.19 39.91
C VAL A 35 -0.44 16.81 39.93
N GLU A 36 -0.07 15.93 40.85
CA GLU A 36 -0.74 14.62 41.01
C GLU A 36 -2.24 14.78 41.37
N LYS A 37 -2.59 15.71 42.26
CA LYS A 37 -4.01 15.99 42.58
C LYS A 37 -4.78 16.55 41.38
N ARG A 38 -4.16 17.37 40.52
CA ARG A 38 -4.78 17.87 39.28
C ARG A 38 -4.97 16.74 38.26
N GLN A 39 -3.96 15.89 38.07
CA GLN A 39 -4.05 14.75 37.15
C GLN A 39 -5.09 13.72 37.60
N LYS A 40 -5.19 13.42 38.91
CA LYS A 40 -6.26 12.55 39.44
C LYS A 40 -7.64 13.15 39.25
N ASN A 41 -7.82 14.45 39.50
CA ASN A 41 -9.11 15.12 39.28
C ASN A 41 -9.51 15.18 37.80
N GLU A 42 -8.55 15.32 36.88
CA GLU A 42 -8.80 15.28 35.43
C GLU A 42 -9.13 13.85 34.93
N GLN A 43 -8.46 12.83 35.47
CA GLN A 43 -8.78 11.43 35.18
C GLN A 43 -10.18 11.05 35.70
N ASP A 44 -10.54 11.45 36.92
CA ASP A 44 -11.87 11.22 37.50
C ASP A 44 -12.98 11.99 36.76
N ALA A 45 -12.69 13.22 36.29
CA ALA A 45 -13.61 14.00 35.46
C ALA A 45 -13.82 13.36 34.07
N SER A 46 -12.76 12.82 33.47
CA SER A 46 -12.86 12.10 32.19
C SER A 46 -13.68 10.80 32.34
N GLY A 47 -13.45 10.02 33.41
CA GLY A 47 -14.19 8.78 33.68
C GLY A 47 -15.68 9.02 33.93
N LYS A 48 -16.03 10.11 34.63
CA LYS A 48 -17.43 10.52 34.85
C LYS A 48 -18.09 11.00 33.55
N LYS A 49 -17.37 11.71 32.67
CA LYS A 49 -17.86 12.12 31.35
C LYS A 49 -18.12 10.91 30.44
N TYR A 50 -17.21 9.93 30.43
CA TYR A 50 -17.37 8.68 29.67
C TYR A 50 -18.54 7.82 30.17
N LYS A 51 -18.78 7.74 31.50
CA LYS A 51 -19.96 7.05 32.04
C LYS A 51 -21.28 7.76 31.67
N LYS A 52 -21.33 9.09 31.73
CA LYS A 52 -22.52 9.87 31.35
C LYS A 52 -22.88 9.74 29.86
N ILE A 53 -21.88 9.73 28.98
CA ILE A 53 -22.07 9.50 27.53
C ILE A 53 -22.57 8.07 27.28
N ARG A 54 -22.02 7.08 28.00
CA ARG A 54 -22.44 5.67 27.87
C ARG A 54 -23.87 5.42 28.37
N GLU A 55 -24.31 6.13 29.41
CA GLU A 55 -25.69 6.09 29.91
C GLU A 55 -26.68 6.84 29.00
N GLN A 56 -26.28 7.97 28.40
CA GLN A 56 -27.07 8.64 27.36
C GLN A 56 -27.25 7.76 26.11
N ASN A 57 -26.22 7.03 25.70
CA ASN A 57 -26.30 6.11 24.56
C ASN A 57 -27.08 4.82 24.86
N LYS A 58 -27.21 4.41 26.13
CA LYS A 58 -28.09 3.30 26.54
C LYS A 58 -29.57 3.66 26.58
N ARG A 59 -29.90 4.94 26.77
CA ARG A 59 -31.29 5.45 26.79
C ARG A 59 -31.82 5.87 25.43
N ARG A 60 -30.93 6.10 24.46
CA ARG A 60 -31.29 6.18 23.02
C ARG A 60 -31.35 4.78 22.45
N GLY A 61 -32.43 4.08 22.80
CA GLY A 61 -32.84 2.87 22.11
C GLY A 61 -32.82 3.09 20.61
N THR A 62 -32.25 2.11 19.92
CA THR A 62 -32.24 1.90 18.48
C THR A 62 -33.65 2.00 17.90
N SER A 63 -34.08 3.22 17.62
CA SER A 63 -35.29 3.55 16.89
C SER A 63 -34.89 4.55 15.80
N GLY A 64 -34.85 4.08 14.56
CA GLY A 64 -35.11 4.94 13.41
C GLY A 64 -33.93 5.61 12.69
N TYR A 65 -32.68 5.17 12.85
CA TYR A 65 -31.66 5.43 11.81
C TYR A 65 -31.56 4.24 10.87
N ALA A 66 -32.66 3.97 10.15
CA ALA A 66 -32.51 3.46 8.81
C ALA A 66 -31.79 4.58 8.04
N SER A 67 -30.46 4.53 8.00
CA SER A 67 -29.73 5.27 6.97
C SER A 67 -30.38 4.83 5.67
N SER A 68 -31.11 5.74 5.02
CA SER A 68 -31.48 5.54 3.63
C SER A 68 -30.17 5.24 2.91
N ALA A 69 -29.92 3.95 2.65
CA ALA A 69 -28.71 3.50 2.00
C ALA A 69 -28.81 4.13 0.62
N LYS A 70 -28.10 5.26 0.42
CA LYS A 70 -27.98 5.89 -0.89
C LYS A 70 -27.56 4.77 -1.82
N LYS A 71 -28.47 4.39 -2.73
CA LYS A 71 -28.30 3.27 -3.65
C LYS A 71 -26.95 3.48 -4.34
N GLU A 72 -25.96 2.66 -3.99
CA GLU A 72 -24.60 2.85 -4.50
C GLU A 72 -24.65 2.75 -6.03
N VAL A 73 -24.27 3.82 -6.72
CA VAL A 73 -24.25 3.88 -8.18
C VAL A 73 -22.88 3.41 -8.63
N VAL A 74 -22.80 2.14 -9.01
CA VAL A 74 -21.60 1.54 -9.61
C VAL A 74 -21.72 1.63 -11.13
N THR A 75 -20.74 2.26 -11.76
CA THR A 75 -20.62 2.34 -13.22
C THR A 75 -19.33 1.68 -13.68
N GLU A 76 -19.31 1.16 -14.90
CA GLU A 76 -18.07 0.67 -15.53
C GLU A 76 -17.09 1.84 -15.76
N HIS A 77 -15.80 1.56 -15.68
CA HIS A 77 -14.76 2.54 -15.98
C HIS A 77 -14.74 2.81 -17.50
N PRO A 78 -14.66 4.08 -17.95
CA PRO A 78 -14.77 4.40 -19.37
C PRO A 78 -13.64 3.83 -20.24
N LYS A 79 -12.43 3.69 -19.68
CA LYS A 79 -11.25 3.20 -20.41
C LYS A 79 -10.91 1.73 -20.14
N PHE A 80 -11.23 1.20 -18.96
CA PHE A 80 -10.63 -0.05 -18.48
C PHE A 80 -11.71 -1.11 -18.27
N GLU A 81 -11.55 -2.26 -18.93
CA GLU A 81 -12.45 -3.39 -18.80
C GLU A 81 -12.38 -4.01 -17.39
N ASN A 82 -13.52 -4.50 -16.89
CA ASN A 82 -13.67 -5.13 -15.57
C ASN A 82 -13.22 -4.27 -14.36
N ILE A 83 -13.05 -2.96 -14.57
CA ILE A 83 -12.85 -1.97 -13.51
C ILE A 83 -14.10 -1.11 -13.44
N PHE A 84 -14.51 -0.78 -12.21
CA PHE A 84 -15.75 -0.07 -11.92
C PHE A 84 -15.47 1.14 -11.03
N VAL A 85 -16.33 2.15 -11.10
CA VAL A 85 -16.23 3.39 -10.32
C VAL A 85 -17.49 3.58 -9.50
N ASN A 86 -17.32 3.94 -8.23
CA ASN A 86 -18.44 4.28 -7.34
C ASN A 86 -18.65 5.79 -7.29
N LYS A 87 -19.63 6.30 -8.04
CA LYS A 87 -19.89 7.75 -8.15
C LYS A 87 -20.36 8.39 -6.84
N ASN A 88 -20.90 7.61 -5.90
CA ASN A 88 -21.42 8.14 -4.65
C ASN A 88 -20.32 8.44 -3.61
N LYS A 89 -19.10 7.91 -3.81
CA LYS A 89 -18.07 7.90 -2.78
C LYS A 89 -16.70 8.24 -3.37
N MET A 90 -16.40 9.54 -3.50
CA MET A 90 -15.10 10.07 -3.96
C MET A 90 -14.51 9.29 -5.16
N ASP A 91 -15.36 8.94 -6.14
CA ASP A 91 -15.02 8.15 -7.32
C ASP A 91 -14.06 6.98 -7.06
N SER A 92 -14.34 6.19 -6.01
CA SER A 92 -13.50 5.05 -5.66
C SER A 92 -13.54 3.98 -6.75
N ILE A 93 -12.37 3.55 -7.20
CA ILE A 93 -12.23 2.41 -8.13
C ILE A 93 -12.51 1.07 -7.42
N MET A 94 -13.09 0.14 -8.18
CA MET A 94 -13.54 -1.15 -7.70
C MET A 94 -13.34 -2.22 -8.76
N THR A 95 -13.34 -3.48 -8.33
CA THR A 95 -13.28 -4.68 -9.17
C THR A 95 -14.36 -5.66 -8.71
N THR A 96 -14.79 -6.57 -9.58
CA THR A 96 -15.76 -7.62 -9.24
C THR A 96 -15.12 -8.68 -8.36
N ASN A 97 -15.75 -9.02 -7.24
CA ASN A 97 -15.28 -10.09 -6.39
C ASN A 97 -15.54 -11.45 -7.03
N MET A 98 -14.49 -12.20 -7.31
CA MET A 98 -14.57 -13.56 -7.83
C MET A 98 -14.97 -14.58 -6.75
N VAL A 99 -14.68 -14.29 -5.47
CA VAL A 99 -15.02 -15.17 -4.33
C VAL A 99 -15.94 -14.42 -3.35
N PRO A 100 -17.26 -14.39 -3.60
CA PRO A 100 -18.20 -13.64 -2.79
C PRO A 100 -18.12 -13.98 -1.30
N GLY A 101 -18.30 -13.00 -0.44
CA GLY A 101 -18.27 -13.16 1.01
C GLY A 101 -16.87 -13.08 1.64
N THR A 102 -15.80 -13.23 0.86
CA THR A 102 -14.41 -13.21 1.37
C THR A 102 -13.69 -11.90 1.04
N SER A 103 -13.11 -11.24 2.05
CA SER A 103 -12.12 -10.17 1.86
C SER A 103 -10.69 -10.73 1.91
N VAL A 104 -9.76 -10.06 1.22
CA VAL A 104 -8.34 -10.44 1.22
C VAL A 104 -7.57 -9.69 2.30
N TYR A 105 -7.74 -8.38 2.38
CA TYR A 105 -7.01 -7.51 3.30
C TYR A 105 -7.93 -6.57 4.09
N ASN A 106 -9.19 -6.98 4.26
CA ASN A 106 -10.28 -6.25 4.93
C ASN A 106 -10.65 -4.92 4.24
N GLU A 107 -10.65 -4.93 2.91
CA GLU A 107 -11.20 -3.88 2.07
C GLU A 107 -12.73 -3.75 2.20
N LYS A 108 -13.25 -2.54 1.91
CA LYS A 108 -14.69 -2.32 1.81
C LYS A 108 -15.23 -3.11 0.62
N ARG A 109 -16.41 -3.71 0.81
CA ARG A 109 -17.14 -4.44 -0.23
C ARG A 109 -18.53 -3.83 -0.40
N THR A 110 -19.02 -3.86 -1.63
CA THR A 110 -20.35 -3.37 -1.99
C THR A 110 -21.04 -4.46 -2.79
N SER A 111 -22.22 -4.88 -2.38
CA SER A 111 -23.04 -5.83 -3.14
C SER A 111 -24.13 -5.09 -3.90
N MET A 112 -24.33 -5.46 -5.17
CA MET A 112 -25.42 -4.97 -6.01
C MET A 112 -26.13 -6.13 -6.68
N THR A 113 -27.45 -6.11 -6.65
CA THR A 113 -28.27 -7.06 -7.40
C THR A 113 -28.53 -6.48 -8.79
N LYS A 114 -27.97 -7.10 -9.83
CA LYS A 114 -28.24 -6.78 -11.24
C LYS A 114 -28.90 -8.00 -11.88
N ASN A 115 -30.08 -7.83 -12.46
CA ASN A 115 -30.83 -8.89 -13.16
C ASN A 115 -31.03 -10.17 -12.31
N GLY A 116 -31.32 -10.01 -11.02
CA GLY A 116 -31.53 -11.14 -10.09
C GLY A 116 -30.25 -11.84 -9.60
N LYS A 117 -29.06 -11.47 -10.10
CA LYS A 117 -27.77 -11.95 -9.60
C LYS A 117 -27.15 -10.91 -8.67
N THR A 118 -26.73 -11.34 -7.49
CA THR A 118 -25.97 -10.51 -6.55
C THR A 118 -24.51 -10.54 -6.94
N ILE A 119 -24.01 -9.43 -7.46
CA ILE A 119 -22.60 -9.22 -7.77
C ILE A 119 -22.00 -8.44 -6.61
N GLU A 120 -20.89 -8.93 -6.08
CA GLU A 120 -20.12 -8.23 -5.07
C GLU A 120 -18.93 -7.52 -5.71
N PHE A 121 -18.68 -6.28 -5.30
CA PHE A 121 -17.56 -5.44 -5.73
C PHE A 121 -16.62 -5.18 -4.55
N ARG A 122 -15.32 -5.16 -4.82
CA ARG A 122 -14.26 -4.85 -3.86
C ARG A 122 -13.68 -3.48 -4.16
N HIS A 123 -13.54 -2.66 -3.13
CA HIS A 123 -12.87 -1.35 -3.24
C HIS A 123 -11.37 -1.54 -3.40
N TRP A 124 -10.82 -0.98 -4.46
CA TRP A 124 -9.39 -1.03 -4.75
C TRP A 124 -8.74 0.26 -4.27
N ASN A 125 -7.80 0.16 -3.33
CA ASN A 125 -7.20 1.34 -2.69
C ASN A 125 -5.92 1.79 -3.43
N PRO A 126 -5.90 2.99 -4.03
CA PRO A 126 -4.72 3.53 -4.71
C PRO A 126 -3.51 3.73 -3.78
N TYR A 127 -3.72 4.00 -2.49
CA TYR A 127 -2.63 4.15 -1.51
C TYR A 127 -1.94 2.84 -1.12
N ARG A 128 -2.48 1.69 -1.56
CA ARG A 128 -1.91 0.36 -1.28
C ARG A 128 -1.46 -0.38 -2.53
N SER A 129 -1.81 0.13 -3.71
CA SER A 129 -1.64 -0.57 -4.96
C SER A 129 -1.21 0.41 -6.03
N LYS A 130 0.04 0.23 -6.51
CA LYS A 130 0.67 1.12 -7.49
C LYS A 130 -0.02 1.08 -8.84
N LEU A 131 -0.60 -0.08 -9.20
CA LEU A 131 -1.42 -0.22 -10.39
C LEU A 131 -2.73 0.58 -10.28
N ALA A 132 -3.40 0.53 -9.13
CA ALA A 132 -4.56 1.38 -8.86
C ALA A 132 -4.22 2.87 -8.86
N ALA A 133 -3.08 3.25 -8.28
CA ALA A 133 -2.59 4.62 -8.35
C ALA A 133 -2.37 5.05 -9.80
N GLY A 134 -1.74 4.21 -10.64
CA GLY A 134 -1.55 4.50 -12.06
C GLY A 134 -2.87 4.72 -12.81
N ILE A 135 -3.86 3.86 -12.57
CA ILE A 135 -5.21 4.00 -13.15
C ILE A 135 -5.84 5.34 -12.79
N VAL A 136 -5.76 5.76 -11.52
CA VAL A 136 -6.37 7.01 -11.05
C VAL A 136 -5.56 8.25 -11.47
N CYS A 137 -4.23 8.12 -11.57
CA CYS A 137 -3.34 9.16 -12.08
C CYS A 137 -3.45 9.34 -13.61
N GLY A 138 -4.24 8.51 -14.29
CA GLY A 138 -4.63 8.74 -15.68
C GLY A 138 -3.85 7.95 -16.72
N LEU A 139 -3.31 6.79 -16.35
CA LEU A 139 -2.70 5.86 -17.32
C LEU A 139 -3.65 5.61 -18.50
N ASP A 140 -3.11 5.50 -19.72
CA ASP A 140 -3.93 5.28 -20.91
C ASP A 140 -4.33 3.81 -21.08
N ASP A 141 -3.38 2.88 -20.94
CA ASP A 141 -3.65 1.43 -20.99
C ASP A 141 -2.80 0.67 -19.96
N ILE A 142 -3.44 -0.26 -19.24
CA ILE A 142 -2.77 -1.18 -18.30
C ILE A 142 -2.34 -2.49 -18.97
N PHE A 143 -2.77 -2.76 -20.21
CA PHE A 143 -2.51 -4.00 -20.95
C PHE A 143 -2.89 -5.29 -20.21
N ILE A 144 -3.78 -5.16 -19.22
CA ILE A 144 -4.35 -6.26 -18.43
C ILE A 144 -5.85 -6.18 -18.67
N LYS A 145 -6.35 -7.08 -19.50
CA LYS A 145 -7.77 -7.21 -19.85
C LYS A 145 -8.20 -8.65 -19.64
N LYS A 146 -9.49 -8.91 -19.86
CA LYS A 146 -10.01 -10.26 -19.78
C LYS A 146 -9.27 -11.17 -20.78
N GLY A 147 -8.78 -12.30 -20.30
CA GLY A 147 -8.05 -13.26 -21.15
C GLY A 147 -6.54 -13.00 -21.33
N THR A 148 -5.98 -11.96 -20.72
CA THR A 148 -4.53 -11.70 -20.76
C THR A 148 -3.80 -12.64 -19.80
N LYS A 149 -2.75 -13.34 -20.28
CA LYS A 149 -1.83 -14.06 -19.38
C LYS A 149 -0.84 -13.08 -18.77
N VAL A 150 -0.78 -13.03 -17.44
CA VAL A 150 0.05 -12.06 -16.70
C VAL A 150 1.11 -12.78 -15.90
N LEU A 151 2.36 -12.30 -15.98
CA LEU A 151 3.42 -12.63 -15.03
C LEU A 151 3.58 -11.44 -14.07
N TYR A 152 3.31 -11.68 -12.79
CA TYR A 152 3.41 -10.69 -11.73
C TYR A 152 4.69 -10.93 -10.93
N LEU A 153 5.63 -10.00 -11.00
CA LEU A 153 6.90 -10.05 -10.26
C LEU A 153 6.79 -9.23 -8.97
N GLY A 154 7.06 -9.84 -7.82
CA GLY A 154 6.96 -9.18 -6.51
C GLY A 154 5.52 -9.13 -6.00
N ALA A 155 4.83 -10.27 -5.99
CA ALA A 155 3.42 -10.35 -5.60
C ALA A 155 3.15 -10.07 -4.10
N ALA A 156 4.17 -10.15 -3.25
CA ALA A 156 4.09 -10.00 -1.80
C ALA A 156 2.93 -10.84 -1.22
N ASN A 157 1.99 -10.22 -0.50
CA ASN A 157 0.83 -10.90 0.09
C ASN A 157 -0.35 -11.04 -0.90
N GLY A 158 -0.19 -10.62 -2.15
CA GLY A 158 -1.21 -10.72 -3.19
C GLY A 158 -2.36 -9.71 -3.07
N THR A 159 -2.15 -8.55 -2.42
CA THR A 159 -3.18 -7.50 -2.30
C THR A 159 -3.61 -6.97 -3.67
N THR A 160 -2.66 -6.44 -4.44
CA THR A 160 -2.89 -5.98 -5.83
C THR A 160 -3.20 -7.16 -6.76
N LEU A 161 -2.47 -8.28 -6.61
CA LEU A 161 -2.67 -9.49 -7.41
C LEU A 161 -4.13 -9.99 -7.35
N SER A 162 -4.77 -9.90 -6.18
CA SER A 162 -6.17 -10.31 -6.04
C SER A 162 -7.13 -9.51 -6.93
N HIS A 163 -6.83 -8.24 -7.20
CA HIS A 163 -7.60 -7.40 -8.12
C HIS A 163 -7.22 -7.66 -9.57
N VAL A 164 -5.94 -7.89 -9.87
CA VAL A 164 -5.50 -8.30 -11.23
C VAL A 164 -6.17 -9.62 -11.64
N SER A 165 -6.28 -10.58 -10.72
CA SER A 165 -7.04 -11.83 -10.88
C SER A 165 -8.51 -11.60 -11.22
N GLU A 166 -9.13 -10.58 -10.64
CA GLU A 166 -10.53 -10.23 -10.89
C GLU A 166 -10.71 -9.55 -12.25
N ILE A 167 -9.74 -8.77 -12.71
CA ILE A 167 -9.76 -8.11 -14.03
C ILE A 167 -9.58 -9.12 -15.17
N VAL A 168 -8.61 -10.03 -15.00
CA VAL A 168 -8.25 -11.05 -16.00
C VAL A 168 -9.35 -12.11 -16.14
N GLY A 169 -10.00 -12.47 -15.03
CA GLY A 169 -11.07 -13.47 -14.97
C GLY A 169 -10.57 -14.90 -14.70
N GLU A 170 -11.51 -15.83 -14.51
CA GLU A 170 -11.23 -17.22 -14.13
C GLU A 170 -10.59 -18.05 -15.25
N ASP A 171 -10.84 -17.69 -16.50
CA ASP A 171 -10.45 -18.48 -17.68
C ASP A 171 -8.94 -18.47 -17.95
N THR A 172 -8.22 -17.47 -17.43
CA THR A 172 -6.80 -17.26 -17.74
C THR A 172 -5.93 -17.13 -16.50
N MET A 173 -4.76 -17.75 -16.58
CA MET A 173 -3.83 -17.88 -15.47
C MET A 173 -2.94 -16.64 -15.29
N ILE A 174 -2.67 -16.34 -14.02
CA ILE A 174 -1.68 -15.35 -13.57
C ILE A 174 -0.59 -16.09 -12.81
N TYR A 175 0.65 -15.83 -13.18
CA TYR A 175 1.83 -16.40 -12.54
C TYR A 175 2.41 -15.37 -11.58
N ALA A 176 2.35 -15.65 -10.29
CA ALA A 176 2.74 -14.71 -9.24
C ALA A 176 4.05 -15.14 -8.59
N VAL A 177 5.13 -14.41 -8.86
CA VAL A 177 6.47 -14.68 -8.32
C VAL A 177 6.67 -13.86 -7.05
N GLU A 178 7.05 -14.54 -5.98
CA GLU A 178 7.40 -13.93 -4.69
C GLU A 178 8.60 -14.65 -4.08
N PHE A 179 9.57 -13.89 -3.58
CA PHE A 179 10.80 -14.47 -3.03
C PHE A 179 10.62 -14.90 -1.56
N SER A 180 9.91 -14.09 -0.77
CA SER A 180 9.82 -14.34 0.67
C SER A 180 8.88 -15.50 0.99
N VAL A 181 9.37 -16.49 1.72
CA VAL A 181 8.58 -17.65 2.15
C VAL A 181 7.44 -17.23 3.09
N ARG A 182 7.63 -16.17 3.88
CA ARG A 182 6.60 -15.70 4.82
C ARG A 182 5.39 -15.11 4.08
N THR A 183 5.64 -14.17 3.17
CA THR A 183 4.60 -13.55 2.32
C THR A 183 4.05 -14.58 1.34
N GLY A 184 4.90 -15.50 0.89
CA GLY A 184 4.54 -16.66 0.08
C GLY A 184 3.45 -17.54 0.69
N ARG A 185 3.40 -17.71 2.02
CA ARG A 185 2.30 -18.44 2.68
C ARG A 185 0.95 -17.74 2.47
N ASP A 186 0.92 -16.42 2.60
CA ASP A 186 -0.31 -15.64 2.37
C ASP A 186 -0.71 -15.67 0.90
N LEU A 187 0.27 -15.63 -0.01
CA LEU A 187 0.05 -15.77 -1.45
C LEU A 187 -0.54 -17.16 -1.81
N ILE A 188 -0.03 -18.24 -1.21
CA ILE A 188 -0.58 -19.60 -1.38
C ILE A 188 -2.02 -19.66 -0.84
N ASN A 189 -2.28 -19.07 0.33
CA ASN A 189 -3.63 -19.00 0.90
C ASN A 189 -4.61 -18.24 -0.02
N LEU A 190 -4.13 -17.21 -0.70
CA LEU A 190 -4.91 -16.49 -1.71
C LEU A 190 -5.19 -17.37 -2.93
N ALA A 191 -4.17 -18.06 -3.45
CA ALA A 191 -4.28 -18.94 -4.61
C ALA A 191 -5.21 -20.15 -4.36
N MET A 192 -5.27 -20.68 -3.13
CA MET A 192 -6.24 -21.73 -2.78
C MET A 192 -7.69 -21.30 -2.98
N LYS A 193 -7.98 -20.00 -2.79
CA LYS A 193 -9.32 -19.43 -2.99
C LYS A 193 -9.56 -19.01 -4.45
N ARG A 194 -8.50 -18.64 -5.18
CA ARG A 194 -8.55 -18.09 -6.54
C ARG A 194 -7.77 -18.99 -7.50
N LYS A 195 -8.50 -19.84 -8.23
CA LYS A 195 -7.91 -20.89 -9.08
C LYS A 195 -7.08 -20.38 -10.26
N ASN A 196 -7.29 -19.13 -10.66
CA ASN A 196 -6.54 -18.49 -11.75
C ASN A 196 -5.16 -17.95 -11.33
N ILE A 197 -4.76 -18.11 -10.06
CA ILE A 197 -3.45 -17.68 -9.56
C ILE A 197 -2.54 -18.90 -9.37
N VAL A 198 -1.38 -18.88 -10.00
CA VAL A 198 -0.29 -19.84 -9.79
C VAL A 198 0.80 -19.17 -8.93
N PRO A 199 0.91 -19.50 -7.63
CA PRO A 199 1.92 -18.92 -6.75
C PRO A 199 3.28 -19.61 -6.99
N ILE A 200 4.33 -18.82 -7.20
CA ILE A 200 5.69 -19.28 -7.45
C ILE A 200 6.60 -18.65 -6.39
N ILE A 201 7.09 -19.47 -5.46
CA ILE A 201 7.99 -19.01 -4.40
C ILE A 201 9.45 -19.18 -4.87
N ALA A 202 9.98 -18.16 -5.54
CA ALA A 202 11.31 -18.17 -6.14
C ALA A 202 11.88 -16.74 -6.25
N ASP A 203 13.20 -16.64 -6.44
CA ASP A 203 13.86 -15.36 -6.72
C ASP A 203 13.64 -14.96 -8.19
N ALA A 204 13.03 -13.79 -8.42
CA ALA A 204 12.79 -13.25 -9.75
C ALA A 204 14.09 -12.95 -10.52
N ARG A 205 15.25 -12.84 -9.84
CA ARG A 205 16.57 -12.69 -10.46
C ARG A 205 17.04 -13.92 -11.20
N ASN A 206 16.44 -15.08 -10.95
CA ASN A 206 16.80 -16.32 -11.61
C ASN A 206 15.57 -16.94 -12.30
N PRO A 207 15.15 -16.43 -13.48
CA PRO A 207 13.99 -16.94 -14.20
C PRO A 207 14.10 -18.42 -14.60
N SER A 208 15.32 -18.96 -14.68
CA SER A 208 15.53 -20.39 -14.98
C SER A 208 14.90 -21.31 -13.93
N ALA A 209 14.79 -20.87 -12.67
CA ALA A 209 14.28 -21.67 -11.56
C ALA A 209 12.79 -22.04 -11.71
N TYR A 210 12.01 -21.22 -12.41
CA TYR A 210 10.57 -21.42 -12.63
C TYR A 210 10.21 -21.51 -14.12
N ARG A 211 11.20 -21.74 -14.98
CA ARG A 211 11.01 -21.90 -16.42
C ARG A 211 9.99 -23.00 -16.78
N MET A 212 9.94 -24.08 -15.98
CA MET A 212 9.01 -25.19 -16.22
C MET A 212 7.55 -24.85 -15.88
N LEU A 213 7.32 -23.81 -15.07
CA LEU A 213 5.99 -23.45 -14.58
C LEU A 213 5.31 -22.37 -15.43
N VAL A 214 6.09 -21.42 -15.94
CA VAL A 214 5.58 -20.22 -16.61
C VAL A 214 5.65 -20.40 -18.13
N PRO A 215 4.51 -20.42 -18.85
CA PRO A 215 4.47 -20.39 -20.30
C PRO A 215 4.71 -18.97 -20.82
N LEU A 216 4.67 -18.79 -22.14
CA LEU A 216 4.69 -17.46 -22.74
C LEU A 216 3.46 -16.63 -22.30
N VAL A 217 3.72 -15.45 -21.75
CA VAL A 217 2.74 -14.49 -21.23
C VAL A 217 2.61 -13.28 -22.15
N ASP A 218 1.51 -12.54 -22.00
CA ASP A 218 1.20 -11.36 -22.81
C ASP A 218 1.69 -10.06 -22.14
N THR A 219 1.62 -10.02 -20.80
CA THR A 219 1.97 -8.83 -20.02
C THR A 219 2.77 -9.21 -18.77
N ILE A 220 3.84 -8.46 -18.49
CA ILE A 220 4.57 -8.51 -17.22
C ILE A 220 4.19 -7.28 -16.39
N PHE A 221 3.82 -7.48 -15.13
CA PHE A 221 3.71 -6.41 -14.14
C PHE A 221 4.76 -6.63 -13.05
N THR A 222 5.55 -5.60 -12.74
CA THR A 222 6.54 -5.67 -11.65
C THR A 222 6.28 -4.63 -10.57
N ASP A 223 6.31 -5.11 -9.33
CA ASP A 223 6.29 -4.28 -8.11
C ASP A 223 7.53 -4.55 -7.23
N VAL A 224 8.62 -4.98 -7.87
CA VAL A 224 9.89 -5.27 -7.18
C VAL A 224 10.61 -3.97 -6.86
N SER A 225 10.86 -3.70 -5.58
CA SER A 225 11.62 -2.53 -5.12
C SER A 225 13.11 -2.86 -4.91
N GLN A 226 13.83 -3.21 -5.97
CA GLN A 226 15.27 -3.50 -5.95
C GLN A 226 16.05 -2.52 -6.84
N PHE A 227 17.34 -2.32 -6.57
CA PHE A 227 18.18 -1.42 -7.38
C PHE A 227 18.40 -1.94 -8.80
N ASP A 228 18.43 -3.27 -8.99
CA ASP A 228 18.61 -3.94 -10.28
C ASP A 228 17.27 -4.33 -10.94
N GLN A 229 16.19 -3.60 -10.63
CA GLN A 229 14.82 -3.88 -11.10
C GLN A 229 14.75 -4.02 -12.62
N SER A 230 15.33 -3.10 -13.38
CA SER A 230 15.27 -3.13 -14.84
C SER A 230 15.92 -4.39 -15.42
N ARG A 231 17.05 -4.84 -14.85
CA ARG A 231 17.69 -6.10 -15.26
C ARG A 231 16.78 -7.30 -15.03
N ILE A 232 16.20 -7.40 -13.84
CA ILE A 232 15.29 -8.50 -13.46
C ILE A 232 14.11 -8.59 -14.42
N VAL A 233 13.51 -7.44 -14.73
CA VAL A 233 12.35 -7.36 -15.62
C VAL A 233 12.72 -7.81 -17.03
N MET A 234 13.85 -7.33 -17.55
CA MET A 234 14.28 -7.68 -18.91
C MET A 234 14.70 -9.15 -19.04
N GLU A 235 15.39 -9.71 -18.04
CA GLU A 235 15.71 -11.15 -18.01
C GLU A 235 14.44 -12.00 -17.97
N ASN A 236 13.44 -11.60 -17.18
CA ASN A 236 12.13 -12.29 -17.18
C ASN A 236 11.38 -12.15 -18.50
N ALA A 237 11.44 -10.97 -19.12
CA ALA A 237 10.82 -10.72 -20.42
C ALA A 237 11.43 -11.62 -21.51
N GLN A 238 12.75 -11.79 -21.51
CA GLN A 238 13.43 -12.69 -22.46
C GLN A 238 13.00 -14.15 -22.33
N TYR A 239 12.68 -14.61 -21.12
CA TYR A 239 12.24 -16.00 -20.89
C TYR A 239 10.76 -16.22 -21.18
N PHE A 240 9.90 -15.27 -20.80
CA PHE A 240 8.47 -15.51 -20.68
C PHE A 240 7.59 -14.57 -21.48
N LEU A 241 8.06 -13.39 -21.89
CA LEU A 241 7.21 -12.43 -22.58
C LEU A 241 7.24 -12.70 -24.10
N LYS A 242 6.07 -12.66 -24.72
CA LYS A 242 5.97 -12.71 -26.18
C LYS A 242 6.61 -11.47 -26.80
N ASP A 243 7.13 -11.60 -28.02
CA ASP A 243 7.52 -10.44 -28.82
C ASP A 243 6.30 -9.54 -29.06
N GLY A 244 6.44 -8.23 -28.85
CA GLY A 244 5.34 -7.28 -28.84
C GLY A 244 4.48 -7.31 -27.57
N GLY A 245 4.84 -8.12 -26.57
CA GLY A 245 4.20 -8.15 -25.26
C GLY A 245 4.48 -6.88 -24.45
N ASN A 246 3.67 -6.65 -23.41
CA ASN A 246 3.72 -5.41 -22.64
C ASN A 246 4.40 -5.59 -21.28
N ILE A 247 5.08 -4.55 -20.81
CA ILE A 247 5.71 -4.52 -19.50
C ILE A 247 5.25 -3.26 -18.78
N LEU A 248 4.79 -3.45 -17.55
CA LEU A 248 4.45 -2.40 -16.60
C LEU A 248 5.45 -2.45 -15.45
N ILE A 249 6.22 -1.37 -15.29
CA ILE A 249 7.29 -1.25 -14.30
C ILE A 249 6.97 -0.15 -13.32
N SER A 250 6.80 -0.48 -12.05
CA SER A 250 6.73 0.52 -10.99
C SER A 250 8.13 0.86 -10.48
N ILE A 251 8.66 2.02 -10.88
CA ILE A 251 9.99 2.50 -10.47
C ILE A 251 9.85 3.36 -9.23
N LYS A 252 10.60 3.01 -8.17
CA LYS A 252 10.75 3.83 -6.97
C LYS A 252 12.13 4.48 -6.96
N ALA A 253 12.19 5.79 -7.21
CA ALA A 253 13.46 6.47 -7.40
C ALA A 253 14.43 6.27 -6.22
N SER A 254 13.92 6.35 -4.98
CA SER A 254 14.74 6.20 -3.77
C SER A 254 15.35 4.81 -3.56
N CYS A 255 14.84 3.77 -4.25
CA CYS A 255 15.40 2.41 -4.18
C CYS A 255 16.48 2.17 -5.24
N VAL A 256 16.47 2.95 -6.32
CA VAL A 256 17.49 2.90 -7.37
C VAL A 256 18.69 3.76 -6.95
N ASP A 257 18.46 5.05 -6.73
CA ASP A 257 19.48 5.99 -6.26
C ASP A 257 18.81 7.13 -5.48
N SER A 258 19.16 7.26 -4.20
CA SER A 258 18.63 8.29 -3.30
C SER A 258 19.42 9.60 -3.32
N SER A 259 20.56 9.64 -4.03
CA SER A 259 21.45 10.80 -4.08
C SER A 259 21.11 11.81 -5.17
N ILE A 260 20.36 11.37 -6.20
CA ILE A 260 19.98 12.17 -7.36
C ILE A 260 18.46 12.42 -7.39
N PRO A 261 17.99 13.48 -8.08
CA PRO A 261 16.56 13.78 -8.18
C PRO A 261 15.80 12.68 -8.93
N ALA A 262 14.55 12.45 -8.52
CA ALA A 262 13.71 11.35 -9.04
C ALA A 262 13.55 11.38 -10.56
N ASP A 263 13.38 12.56 -11.15
CA ASP A 263 13.24 12.73 -12.61
C ASP A 263 14.47 12.22 -13.38
N GLN A 264 15.67 12.42 -12.81
CA GLN A 264 16.91 11.94 -13.41
C GLN A 264 17.04 10.41 -13.28
N VAL A 265 16.61 9.84 -12.15
CA VAL A 265 16.53 8.38 -11.98
C VAL A 265 15.63 7.76 -13.05
N PHE A 266 14.42 8.32 -13.23
CA PHE A 266 13.47 7.81 -14.22
C PHE A 266 14.04 7.89 -15.64
N ALA A 267 14.68 9.01 -16.00
CA ALA A 267 15.32 9.15 -17.31
C ALA A 267 16.43 8.12 -17.54
N ASN A 268 17.26 7.86 -16.52
CA ASN A 268 18.34 6.87 -16.59
C ASN A 268 17.79 5.45 -16.79
N GLU A 269 16.77 5.07 -16.02
CA GLU A 269 16.13 3.75 -16.13
C GLU A 269 15.47 3.55 -17.50
N VAL A 270 14.73 4.56 -17.99
CA VAL A 270 14.12 4.52 -19.33
C VAL A 270 15.18 4.36 -20.42
N ASN A 271 16.32 5.05 -20.30
CA ASN A 271 17.42 4.93 -21.27
C ASN A 271 18.10 3.56 -21.20
N TRP A 272 18.22 2.97 -20.01
CA TRP A 272 18.74 1.62 -19.84
C TRP A 272 17.79 0.58 -20.46
N LEU A 273 16.49 0.70 -20.21
CA LEU A 273 15.47 -0.20 -20.78
C LEU A 273 15.44 -0.10 -22.31
N LYS A 274 15.51 1.11 -22.89
CA LYS A 274 15.59 1.31 -24.35
C LYS A 274 16.73 0.55 -25.01
N LYS A 275 17.89 0.47 -24.35
CA LYS A 275 19.05 -0.29 -24.85
C LYS A 275 18.83 -1.81 -24.82
N ASN A 276 17.88 -2.29 -24.03
CA ASN A 276 17.57 -3.70 -23.84
C ASN A 276 16.23 -4.09 -24.52
N GLU A 277 15.96 -3.57 -25.72
CA GLU A 277 14.80 -3.96 -26.54
C GLU A 277 13.42 -3.61 -25.95
N PHE A 278 13.37 -2.68 -24.98
CA PHE A 278 12.11 -2.15 -24.45
C PHE A 278 11.77 -0.80 -25.10
N LYS A 279 10.59 -0.69 -25.68
CA LYS A 279 10.06 0.56 -26.22
C LYS A 279 9.08 1.17 -25.21
N PRO A 280 9.44 2.28 -24.53
CA PRO A 280 8.50 2.97 -23.65
C PRO A 280 7.34 3.54 -24.46
N LEU A 281 6.13 3.41 -23.92
CA LEU A 281 4.89 3.93 -24.47
C LEU A 281 4.38 5.10 -23.64
N GLU A 282 4.38 4.93 -22.32
CA GLU A 282 3.79 5.88 -21.39
C GLU A 282 4.56 5.88 -20.07
N GLN A 283 4.65 7.03 -19.41
CA GLN A 283 5.19 7.16 -18.05
C GLN A 283 4.26 8.09 -17.26
N VAL A 284 3.81 7.62 -16.09
CA VAL A 284 2.93 8.39 -15.20
C VAL A 284 3.52 8.41 -13.80
N THR A 285 3.59 9.58 -13.19
CA THR A 285 3.97 9.72 -11.77
C THR A 285 2.78 9.39 -10.88
N LEU A 286 3.02 8.70 -9.76
CA LEU A 286 1.97 8.21 -8.87
C LEU A 286 1.59 9.20 -7.75
N GLU A 287 1.97 10.47 -7.89
CA GLU A 287 1.56 11.52 -6.96
C GLU A 287 0.09 11.87 -7.18
N PRO A 288 -0.75 11.98 -6.13
CA PRO A 288 -0.40 12.17 -4.71
C PRO A 288 -0.34 10.89 -3.84
N TYR A 289 -0.49 9.69 -4.42
CA TYR A 289 -0.61 8.44 -3.66
C TYR A 289 0.73 7.94 -3.13
N GLU A 290 1.74 7.90 -4.01
CA GLU A 290 3.10 7.48 -3.66
C GLU A 290 4.11 8.51 -4.17
N ARG A 291 4.88 9.09 -3.26
CA ARG A 291 5.93 10.08 -3.59
C ARG A 291 7.12 9.39 -4.26
N ASN A 292 7.74 10.05 -5.23
CA ASN A 292 8.93 9.56 -5.94
C ASN A 292 8.74 8.17 -6.59
N HIS A 293 7.50 7.86 -6.98
CA HIS A 293 7.17 6.65 -7.75
C HIS A 293 6.63 7.05 -9.13
N ALA A 294 7.03 6.28 -10.14
CA ALA A 294 6.50 6.37 -11.48
C ALA A 294 6.14 4.98 -11.99
N LEU A 295 5.02 4.87 -12.69
CA LEU A 295 4.65 3.70 -13.46
C LEU A 295 5.07 3.93 -14.92
N LEU A 296 5.97 3.08 -15.40
CA LEU A 296 6.43 3.06 -16.78
C LEU A 296 5.76 1.90 -17.51
N VAL A 297 5.17 2.19 -18.67
CA VAL A 297 4.53 1.19 -19.52
C VAL A 297 5.26 1.16 -20.85
N GLY A 298 5.51 -0.04 -21.36
CA GLY A 298 6.09 -0.18 -22.69
C GLY A 298 6.00 -1.57 -23.26
N MET A 299 6.56 -1.73 -24.46
CA MET A 299 6.48 -2.93 -25.26
C MET A 299 7.85 -3.59 -25.39
N PHE A 300 7.91 -4.90 -25.19
CA PHE A 300 9.10 -5.71 -25.39
C PHE A 300 9.22 -6.13 -26.85
N LYS A 301 10.40 -5.92 -27.46
CA LYS A 301 10.68 -6.28 -28.85
C LYS A 301 9.49 -5.95 -29.78
N PRO A 302 9.10 -4.67 -29.90
CA PRO A 302 8.08 -4.29 -30.87
C PRO A 302 8.61 -4.76 -32.23
N GLY A 303 7.99 -5.79 -32.81
CA GLY A 303 8.47 -6.39 -34.04
C GLY A 303 8.73 -5.29 -35.07
N TYR A 304 9.84 -5.39 -35.82
CA TYR A 304 10.02 -4.56 -37.00
C TYR A 304 8.78 -4.79 -37.87
N LYS A 305 8.02 -3.72 -38.13
CA LYS A 305 6.95 -3.79 -39.14
C LYS A 305 7.60 -4.34 -40.41
N LYS A 306 7.26 -5.59 -40.76
CA LYS A 306 7.56 -6.14 -42.08
C LYS A 306 6.81 -5.34 -43.12
#